data_AF-N4UCT1-F1
#
_entry.id   AF-N4UCT1-F1
#
_cell.length_a   1.000
_cell.length_b   1.000
_cell.length_c   1.000
_cell.angle_alpha   90.00
_cell.angle_beta   90.00
_cell.angle_gamma   90.00
#
_symmetry.space_group_name_H-M   'P 1'
#
loop_
_entity.id
_entity.type
_entity.pdbx_description
1 polymer ?
#
loop_
_entity_poly.entity_id
_entity_poly.type
_entity_poly.pdbx_seq_one_letter_code
_entity_poly.pdbx_strand_id
1 'polypeptide(L)'
;MTKKNILSGWRVTRHIRDLGKNKSPSTRRRYSVISRGFEAQESKIASLGTRIASLEEEVGRLSRGKKRKAIPNPNKRFMTLAEALVAGGAISEPNEAIERADAVEDVIEVGGMEEDERSNSEEEELTVVRTRAGREVRIPRKY
;
A
#
# COMPACT_ATOMS: atom_id res chain seq x y z
N MET A 1 -19.23 -13.00 20.76
CA MET A 1 -18.85 -14.17 19.92
C MET A 1 -17.59 -14.78 20.52
N THR A 2 -17.71 -15.97 21.12
CA THR A 2 -16.66 -16.58 21.95
C THR A 2 -15.62 -17.27 21.08
N LYS A 3 -14.34 -17.13 21.48
CA LYS A 3 -13.11 -17.64 20.84
C LYS A 3 -13.00 -19.18 20.86
N LYS A 4 -14.08 -19.90 20.53
CA LYS A 4 -14.16 -21.37 20.57
C LYS A 4 -14.18 -21.98 19.16
N ASN A 5 -13.26 -21.62 18.25
CA ASN A 5 -13.28 -22.23 16.91
C ASN A 5 -11.92 -22.45 16.24
N ILE A 6 -10.79 -22.11 16.87
CA ILE A 6 -9.47 -22.30 16.24
C ILE A 6 -8.78 -23.58 16.74
N LEU A 7 -9.07 -24.03 17.98
CA LEU A 7 -8.60 -25.32 18.50
C LEU A 7 -9.42 -26.55 18.05
N SER A 8 -10.48 -26.36 17.26
CA SER A 8 -11.30 -27.47 16.75
C SER A 8 -10.72 -28.11 15.49
N GLY A 9 -9.97 -27.38 14.65
CA GLY A 9 -9.37 -27.91 13.41
C GLY A 9 -8.43 -29.09 13.65
N TRP A 10 -7.39 -28.90 14.48
CA TRP A 10 -6.43 -29.95 14.84
C TRP A 10 -7.07 -31.17 15.51
N ARG A 11 -8.26 -31.01 16.08
CA ARG A 11 -9.03 -32.08 16.70
C ARG A 11 -9.77 -32.92 15.65
N VAL A 12 -10.13 -32.35 14.50
CA VAL A 12 -10.89 -33.01 13.44
C VAL A 12 -10.01 -33.93 12.58
N THR A 13 -8.84 -33.47 12.12
CA THR A 13 -7.95 -34.28 11.25
C THR A 13 -7.48 -35.58 11.93
N ARG A 14 -7.05 -35.48 13.19
CA ARG A 14 -6.61 -36.63 14.03
C ARG A 14 -7.77 -37.58 14.30
N HIS A 15 -8.92 -37.03 14.68
CA HIS A 15 -10.13 -37.83 14.93
C HIS A 15 -10.55 -38.62 13.68
N ILE A 16 -10.54 -38.01 12.49
CA ILE A 16 -10.85 -38.70 11.23
C ILE A 16 -9.87 -39.84 10.95
N ARG A 17 -8.58 -39.65 11.25
CA ARG A 17 -7.56 -40.70 11.08
C ARG A 17 -7.78 -41.85 12.06
N ASP A 18 -8.19 -41.53 13.30
CA ASP A 18 -8.52 -42.51 14.33
C ASP A 18 -9.75 -43.33 13.98
N LEU A 19 -10.75 -42.73 13.31
CA LEU A 19 -11.90 -43.46 12.77
C LEU A 19 -11.50 -44.50 11.70
N GLY A 20 -10.32 -44.38 11.08
CA GLY A 20 -9.80 -45.36 10.13
C GLY A 20 -9.07 -46.55 10.78
N LYS A 21 -8.82 -46.52 12.09
CA LYS A 21 -8.12 -47.59 12.82
C LYS A 21 -8.98 -48.86 12.86
N ASN A 22 -8.32 -50.03 12.81
CA ASN A 22 -8.94 -51.36 12.86
C ASN A 22 -10.00 -51.64 11.77
N LYS A 23 -10.02 -50.83 10.70
CA LYS A 23 -10.90 -51.03 9.54
C LYS A 23 -10.14 -51.66 8.37
N SER A 24 -10.90 -52.13 7.37
CA SER A 24 -10.34 -52.68 6.14
C SER A 24 -9.41 -51.68 5.43
N PRO A 25 -8.39 -52.14 4.67
CA PRO A 25 -7.43 -51.27 4.00
C PRO A 25 -8.08 -50.21 3.10
N SER A 26 -9.15 -50.56 2.40
CA SER A 26 -9.94 -49.63 1.56
C SER A 26 -10.53 -48.49 2.39
N THR A 27 -11.17 -48.82 3.51
CA THR A 27 -11.79 -47.81 4.38
C THR A 27 -10.75 -46.93 5.06
N ARG A 28 -9.62 -47.50 5.50
CA ARG A 28 -8.48 -46.74 6.04
C ARG A 28 -7.94 -45.72 5.03
N ARG A 29 -7.84 -46.10 3.75
CA ARG A 29 -7.42 -45.18 2.66
C ARG A 29 -8.40 -44.01 2.49
N ARG A 30 -9.72 -44.27 2.50
CA ARG A 30 -10.74 -43.21 2.40
C ARG A 30 -10.58 -42.18 3.52
N TYR A 31 -10.48 -42.63 4.78
CA TYR A 31 -10.26 -41.73 5.91
C TYR A 31 -8.93 -40.96 5.81
N SER A 32 -7.86 -41.58 5.31
CA SER A 32 -6.57 -40.90 5.11
C SER A 32 -6.66 -39.77 4.08
N VAL A 33 -7.39 -39.96 2.97
CA VAL A 33 -7.58 -38.92 1.95
C VAL A 33 -8.37 -37.75 2.55
N ILE A 34 -9.44 -38.06 3.28
CA ILE A 34 -10.26 -37.04 3.94
C ILE A 34 -9.42 -36.24 4.95
N SER A 35 -8.67 -36.91 5.84
CA SER A 35 -7.79 -36.23 6.81
C SER A 35 -6.79 -35.28 6.15
N ARG A 36 -6.17 -35.69 5.03
CA ARG A 36 -5.21 -34.84 4.29
C ARG A 36 -5.89 -33.63 3.66
N GLY A 37 -7.13 -33.77 3.17
CA GLY A 37 -7.91 -32.67 2.64
C GLY A 37 -8.17 -31.57 3.68
N PHE A 38 -8.53 -31.98 4.91
CA PHE A 38 -8.70 -31.04 6.02
C PHE A 38 -7.37 -30.37 6.43
N GLU A 39 -6.28 -31.11 6.47
CA GLU A 39 -4.95 -30.57 6.80
C GLU A 39 -4.48 -29.50 5.78
N ALA A 40 -4.75 -29.72 4.49
CA ALA A 40 -4.49 -28.74 3.45
C ALA A 40 -5.34 -27.46 3.61
N GLN A 41 -6.62 -27.62 3.96
CA GLN A 41 -7.51 -26.48 4.22
C GLN A 41 -7.08 -25.70 5.47
N GLU A 42 -6.73 -26.38 6.56
CA GLU A 42 -6.21 -25.75 7.77
C GLU A 42 -4.94 -24.95 7.49
N SER A 43 -4.02 -25.53 6.71
CA SER A 43 -2.80 -24.84 6.27
C SER A 43 -3.12 -23.57 5.47
N LYS A 44 -4.08 -23.65 4.54
CA LYS A 44 -4.54 -22.50 3.76
C LYS A 44 -5.17 -21.43 4.64
N ILE A 45 -6.02 -21.81 5.60
CA ILE A 45 -6.64 -20.89 6.56
C ILE A 45 -5.55 -20.19 7.39
N ALA A 46 -4.55 -20.93 7.87
CA ALA A 46 -3.43 -20.35 8.60
C ALA A 46 -2.66 -19.33 7.75
N SER A 47 -2.33 -19.67 6.49
CA SER A 47 -1.63 -18.73 5.58
C SER A 47 -2.45 -17.48 5.25
N LEU A 48 -3.77 -17.60 5.13
CA LEU A 48 -4.63 -16.45 4.88
C LEU A 48 -4.77 -15.61 6.14
N GLY A 49 -4.84 -16.23 7.31
CA GLY A 49 -4.86 -15.52 8.60
C GLY A 49 -3.62 -14.66 8.81
N THR A 50 -2.42 -15.18 8.48
CA THR A 50 -1.18 -14.38 8.55
C THR A 50 -1.18 -13.24 7.54
N ARG A 51 -1.65 -13.47 6.31
CA ARG A 51 -1.78 -12.43 5.29
C ARG A 51 -2.76 -11.33 5.70
N ILE A 52 -3.90 -11.69 6.27
CA ILE A 52 -4.89 -10.73 6.79
C ILE A 52 -4.26 -9.88 7.89
N ALA A 53 -3.60 -10.49 8.87
CA ALA A 53 -2.97 -9.75 9.96
C ALA A 53 -1.91 -8.74 9.46
N SER A 54 -1.12 -9.13 8.45
CA SER A 54 -0.15 -8.25 7.80
C SER A 54 -0.83 -7.07 7.08
N LEU A 55 -1.92 -7.33 6.36
CA LEU A 55 -2.67 -6.29 5.66
C LEU A 55 -3.39 -5.35 6.64
N GLU A 56 -3.94 -5.87 7.73
CA GLU A 56 -4.57 -5.08 8.79
C GLU A 56 -3.57 -4.11 9.43
N GLU A 57 -2.32 -4.53 9.65
CA GLU A 57 -1.27 -3.65 10.13
C GLU A 57 -0.94 -2.53 9.13
N GLU A 58 -0.80 -2.87 7.84
CA GLU A 58 -0.52 -1.91 6.78
C GLU A 58 -1.65 -0.87 6.64
N VAL A 59 -2.91 -1.32 6.60
CA VAL A 59 -4.08 -0.45 6.60
C VAL A 59 -4.13 0.39 7.89
N GLY A 60 -3.76 -0.17 9.04
CA GLY A 60 -3.62 0.55 10.30
C GLY A 60 -2.59 1.69 10.22
N ARG A 61 -1.46 1.48 9.54
CA ARG A 61 -0.44 2.51 9.30
C ARG A 61 -0.89 3.57 8.30
N LEU A 62 -1.52 3.16 7.20
CA LEU A 62 -2.02 4.07 6.16
C LEU A 62 -3.20 4.91 6.66
N SER A 63 -4.09 4.33 7.47
CA SER A 63 -5.23 5.06 8.06
C SER A 63 -4.83 6.01 9.18
N ARG A 64 -3.63 5.85 9.77
CA ARG A 64 -3.01 6.87 10.64
C ARG A 64 -2.63 8.07 9.76
N GLY A 65 -3.62 8.89 9.42
CA GLY A 65 -3.39 10.14 8.72
C GLY A 65 -2.33 10.97 9.46
N LYS A 66 -1.36 11.52 8.72
CA LYS A 66 -0.39 12.47 9.29
C LYS A 66 -1.18 13.62 9.91
N LYS A 67 -1.20 13.68 11.25
CA LYS A 67 -1.66 14.87 11.95
C LYS A 67 -0.76 16.01 11.48
N ARG A 68 -1.37 17.08 10.98
CA ARG A 68 -0.64 18.29 10.59
C ARG A 68 0.24 18.69 11.77
N LYS A 69 1.53 18.92 11.52
CA LYS A 69 2.37 19.58 12.52
C LYS A 69 1.71 20.94 12.82
N ALA A 70 1.69 21.32 14.09
CA ALA A 70 1.14 22.60 14.50
C ALA A 70 1.93 23.70 13.76
N ILE A 71 1.27 24.38 12.83
CA ILE A 71 1.85 25.55 12.18
C ILE A 71 1.81 26.65 13.24
N PRO A 72 2.95 27.28 13.59
CA PRO A 72 2.95 28.36 14.55
C PRO A 72 2.01 29.48 14.06
N ASN A 73 1.27 30.08 14.99
CA ASN A 73 0.42 31.24 14.68
C ASN A 73 1.24 32.26 13.85
N PRO A 74 0.71 32.78 12.73
CA PRO A 74 1.39 33.76 11.91
C PRO A 74 2.02 34.90 12.72
N ASN A 75 1.29 35.45 13.70
CA ASN A 75 1.80 36.53 14.56
C ASN A 75 3.01 36.08 15.39
N LYS A 76 3.01 34.81 15.84
CA LYS A 76 4.15 34.24 16.58
C LYS A 76 5.36 34.06 15.67
N ARG A 77 5.16 33.73 14.38
CA ARG A 77 6.24 33.67 13.38
C ARG A 77 6.86 35.05 13.14
N PHE A 78 6.03 36.07 12.98
CA PHE A 78 6.52 37.44 12.77
C PHE A 78 7.28 37.97 13.99
N MET A 79 6.79 37.71 15.21
CA MET A 79 7.51 38.07 16.44
C MET A 79 8.87 37.38 16.53
N THR A 80 8.96 36.07 16.27
CA THR A 80 10.25 35.36 16.30
C THR A 80 11.22 35.86 15.22
N LEU A 81 10.71 36.29 14.06
CA LEU A 81 11.53 36.86 13.00
C LEU A 81 12.03 38.26 13.37
N ALA A 82 11.16 39.11 13.92
CA ALA A 82 11.55 40.42 14.42
C ALA A 82 12.59 40.31 15.54
N GLU A 83 12.41 39.37 16.46
CA GLU A 83 13.34 39.09 17.56
C GLU A 83 14.70 38.60 17.04
N ALA A 84 14.72 37.72 16.03
CA ALA A 84 15.95 37.27 15.38
C ALA A 84 16.67 38.42 14.64
N LEU A 85 15.93 39.30 13.97
CA LEU A 85 16.49 40.49 13.31
C LEU A 85 17.07 41.48 14.33
N VAL A 86 16.38 41.70 15.45
CA VAL A 86 16.84 42.55 16.56
C VAL A 86 18.07 41.95 17.25
N ALA A 87 18.15 40.63 17.37
CA ALA A 87 19.30 39.91 17.91
C ALA A 87 20.51 39.84 16.94
N GLY A 88 20.44 40.51 15.79
CA GLY A 88 21.54 40.56 14.82
C GLY A 88 21.67 39.32 13.93
N GLY A 89 20.63 38.48 13.85
CA GLY A 89 20.53 37.38 12.89
C GLY A 89 20.35 37.94 11.48
N ALA A 90 21.45 38.30 10.83
CA ALA A 90 21.46 38.84 9.48
C ALA A 90 20.95 37.79 8.48
N ILE A 91 20.01 38.22 7.63
CA ILE A 91 19.75 37.58 6.35
C ILE A 91 21.06 37.74 5.58
N SER A 92 21.79 36.66 5.32
CA SER A 92 22.97 36.70 4.45
C SER A 92 22.57 37.38 3.15
N GLU A 93 23.33 38.39 2.71
CA GLU A 93 23.04 39.14 1.49
C GLU A 93 22.80 38.21 0.28
N PRO A 94 21.89 38.56 -0.64
CA PRO A 94 21.63 37.74 -1.82
C PRO A 94 22.70 37.97 -2.89
N ASN A 95 23.96 37.59 -2.63
CA ASN A 95 25.07 37.92 -3.53
C ASN A 95 26.03 36.75 -3.83
N GLU A 96 25.55 35.49 -3.89
CA GLU A 96 26.42 34.37 -4.32
C GLU A 96 25.76 33.36 -5.28
N ALA A 97 24.51 33.57 -5.72
CA ALA A 97 23.84 32.65 -6.64
C ALA A 97 23.89 33.08 -8.12
N ILE A 98 24.32 34.31 -8.43
CA ILE A 98 24.31 34.84 -9.80
C ILE A 98 25.56 34.39 -10.59
N GLU A 99 26.70 34.12 -9.94
CA GLU A 99 27.93 33.70 -10.63
C GLU A 99 27.95 32.23 -11.09
N ARG A 100 26.95 31.41 -10.74
CA ARG A 100 26.93 29.98 -11.12
C ARG A 100 26.09 29.65 -12.35
N ALA A 101 25.49 30.65 -12.99
CA ALA A 101 24.66 30.45 -14.19
C ALA A 101 25.44 30.54 -15.52
N ASP A 102 26.68 31.03 -15.51
CA ASP A 102 27.50 31.24 -16.72
C ASP A 102 28.47 30.06 -17.04
N ALA A 103 28.32 28.91 -16.38
CA ALA A 103 29.17 27.73 -16.59
C ALA A 103 28.43 26.55 -17.23
N VAL A 104 27.52 26.83 -18.17
CA VAL A 104 26.91 25.80 -19.03
C VAL A 104 27.41 26.03 -20.46
N GLU A 105 28.66 25.63 -20.72
CA GLU A 105 29.11 25.36 -22.09
C GLU A 105 28.88 23.87 -22.42
N ASP A 106 28.02 23.71 -23.42
CA ASP A 106 27.62 22.53 -24.18
C ASP A 106 28.66 21.42 -24.36
N VAL A 107 28.29 20.19 -23.95
CA VAL A 107 28.55 18.97 -24.74
C VAL A 107 27.40 18.00 -24.51
N ILE A 108 26.41 17.99 -25.41
CA ILE A 108 25.39 16.94 -25.47
C ILE A 108 25.92 15.90 -26.45
N GLU A 109 26.52 14.83 -25.95
CA GLU A 109 26.93 13.68 -26.76
C GLU A 109 25.68 12.92 -27.24
N VAL A 110 25.39 13.03 -28.53
CA VAL A 110 24.35 12.29 -29.24
C VAL A 110 24.86 10.87 -29.51
N GLY A 111 24.50 9.93 -28.65
CA GLY A 111 24.41 8.50 -28.97
C GLY A 111 22.98 8.08 -28.62
N GLY A 112 22.15 7.54 -29.50
CA GLY A 112 22.44 6.58 -30.56
C GLY A 112 21.45 5.44 -30.33
N MET A 113 20.26 5.62 -30.90
CA MET A 113 19.17 4.67 -31.17
C MET A 113 19.31 3.22 -30.65
N GLU A 114 18.34 2.79 -29.84
CA GLU A 114 17.66 1.51 -30.10
C GLU A 114 16.19 1.63 -29.70
N GLU A 115 15.34 1.38 -30.70
CA GLU A 115 13.89 1.36 -30.64
C GLU A 115 13.48 0.00 -30.05
N ASP A 116 12.62 0.00 -29.03
CA ASP A 116 11.86 -1.18 -28.68
C ASP A 116 10.37 -0.85 -28.67
N GLU A 117 9.65 -1.79 -29.28
CA GLU A 117 8.41 -1.61 -29.98
C GLU A 117 7.20 -1.29 -29.09
N ARG A 118 6.38 -0.38 -29.64
CA ARG A 118 4.94 -0.22 -29.43
C ARG A 118 4.22 -1.37 -28.73
N SER A 119 3.44 -1.00 -27.73
CA SER A 119 2.08 -1.53 -27.57
C SER A 119 1.16 -0.39 -27.15
N ASN A 120 0.46 0.20 -28.13
CA ASN A 120 -0.71 1.03 -27.90
C ASN A 120 -1.82 0.13 -27.38
N SER A 121 -2.21 0.27 -26.13
CA SER A 121 -3.57 -0.08 -25.70
C SER A 121 -4.30 1.22 -25.39
N GLU A 122 -5.07 1.68 -26.38
CA GLU A 122 -6.08 2.73 -26.25
C GLU A 122 -7.13 2.28 -25.22
N GLU A 123 -6.90 2.59 -23.96
CA GLU A 123 -8.03 2.79 -23.05
C GLU A 123 -8.46 4.24 -23.24
N GLU A 124 -9.55 4.45 -23.98
CA GLU A 124 -10.24 5.74 -24.07
C GLU A 124 -10.36 6.33 -22.66
N GLU A 125 -9.50 7.30 -22.34
CA GLU A 125 -9.59 8.11 -21.14
C GLU A 125 -10.84 8.97 -21.31
N LEU A 126 -11.99 8.40 -21.00
CA LEU A 126 -13.27 9.09 -21.02
C LEU A 126 -13.06 10.37 -20.21
N THR A 127 -13.18 11.52 -20.87
CA THR A 127 -13.02 12.84 -20.23
C THR A 127 -14.06 12.96 -19.13
N VAL A 128 -13.70 12.55 -17.91
CA VAL A 128 -14.59 12.58 -16.77
C VAL A 128 -14.75 14.02 -16.36
N VAL A 129 -15.91 14.60 -16.66
CA VAL A 129 -16.24 15.95 -16.21
C VAL A 129 -16.41 15.91 -14.70
N ARG A 130 -15.50 16.60 -14.00
CA ARG A 130 -15.49 16.74 -12.55
C ARG A 130 -16.06 18.11 -12.14
N THR A 131 -16.85 18.11 -11.09
CA THR A 131 -17.30 19.37 -10.44
C THR A 131 -16.12 20.11 -9.81
N ARG A 132 -16.31 21.38 -9.43
CA ARG A 132 -15.33 22.16 -8.66
C ARG A 132 -14.91 21.50 -7.34
N ALA A 133 -15.74 20.60 -6.80
CA ALA A 133 -15.46 19.80 -5.61
C ALA A 133 -14.88 18.40 -5.92
N GLY A 134 -14.51 18.12 -7.18
CA GLY A 134 -13.87 16.88 -7.61
C GLY A 134 -14.79 15.67 -7.79
N ARG A 135 -16.10 15.82 -7.60
CA ARG A 135 -17.05 14.72 -7.86
C ARG A 135 -17.24 14.50 -9.35
N GLU A 136 -17.16 13.24 -9.76
CA GLU A 136 -17.42 12.80 -11.12
C GLU A 136 -18.91 12.90 -11.43
N VAL A 137 -19.24 13.53 -12.57
CA VAL A 137 -20.63 13.67 -13.03
C VAL A 137 -20.82 12.78 -14.24
N ARG A 138 -21.75 11.84 -14.14
CA ARG A 138 -22.11 10.97 -15.27
C ARG A 138 -22.95 11.76 -16.26
N ILE A 139 -22.41 12.02 -17.45
CA ILE A 139 -23.16 12.63 -18.54
C ILE A 139 -24.08 11.56 -19.16
N PRO A 140 -25.39 11.80 -19.28
CA PRO A 140 -26.29 10.87 -19.95
C PRO A 140 -25.98 10.82 -21.46
N ARG A 141 -25.88 9.61 -22.03
CA ARG A 141 -25.73 9.42 -23.47
C ARG A 141 -26.98 9.92 -24.18
N LYS A 142 -26.82 10.79 -25.17
CA LYS A 142 -27.91 11.20 -26.07
C LYS A 142 -28.20 10.03 -27.02
N TYR A 143 -29.49 9.78 -27.27
CA TYR A 143 -29.98 8.82 -28.25
C TYR A 143 -29.86 9.38 -29.67
#